data_AF-A0A2S4UAA4-F1
#
_entry.id   AF-A0A2S4UAA4-F1
#
_cell.length_a   1.000
_cell.length_b   1.000
_cell.length_c   1.000
_cell.angle_alpha   90.00
_cell.angle_beta   90.00
_cell.angle_gamma   90.00
#
_symmetry.space_group_name_H-M   'P 1'
#
loop_
_entity.id
_entity.type
_entity.pdbx_description
1 polymer ?
#
loop_
_entity_poly.entity_id
_entity_poly.type
_entity_poly.pdbx_seq_one_letter_code
_entity_poly.pdbx_strand_id
1 'polypeptide(L)'
;MLLFYHRVPSNLSKEFDSQNSSTKAKALNRVEVTRSVGGLQAFVRAGLIRKKIVNQKKALDFTQPDVLGIQGQCRGVLARLKWGAWFVHVHSSVPTAIFLQSLTRGFLVQHEFFKRLMHYHNQMDKVIKVQSVYRSRQQASQYKALTRQTNVPISAIKVFLHLLNDSDLDFQGEIVLSRLRTEVVHLIRDNQQLDGHVNELDTKIALLVKNKITLDEVQRTSGGVVVLNLPLPNSTADDQDFNNLPPPKRSVMVTEKVKKVGKGVVLTLFGYTQMHREEFLLLKLFQRSIHEELAGVVSLSEFIMGKFTFINLLMQYGRGAKEHRYLKDLLGSVINETHFC
;
A
#
# COMPACT_ATOMS: atom_id res chain seq x y z
N MET A 1 61.89 18.95 160.44
CA MET A 1 61.36 18.20 161.60
C MET A 1 60.87 16.85 161.10
N LEU A 2 61.51 15.76 161.57
CA LEU A 2 60.97 14.40 161.81
C LEU A 2 60.29 13.69 160.62
N LEU A 3 61.01 12.93 159.79
CA LEU A 3 61.34 11.49 159.97
C LEU A 3 60.18 10.63 160.50
N PHE A 4 59.55 9.84 159.64
CA PHE A 4 59.20 8.44 159.95
C PHE A 4 59.06 7.61 158.67
N TYR A 5 60.06 6.74 158.48
CA TYR A 5 60.13 5.67 157.50
C TYR A 5 59.24 4.53 158.02
N HIS A 6 58.29 4.00 157.25
CA HIS A 6 57.69 2.70 157.57
C HIS A 6 57.57 1.79 156.34
N ARG A 7 58.19 0.62 156.51
CA ARG A 7 58.37 -0.47 155.57
C ARG A 7 57.04 -1.17 155.26
N VAL A 8 56.76 -1.38 153.97
CA VAL A 8 55.62 -2.16 153.46
C VAL A 8 55.95 -3.66 153.49
N PRO A 9 55.08 -4.52 154.05
CA PRO A 9 55.24 -5.98 154.01
C PRO A 9 54.65 -6.61 152.73
N SER A 10 55.41 -7.53 152.13
CA SER A 10 55.22 -8.16 150.81
C SER A 10 54.13 -9.26 150.70
N ASN A 11 53.25 -9.41 151.69
CA ASN A 11 52.27 -10.52 151.74
C ASN A 11 50.83 -10.15 151.30
N LEU A 12 50.51 -8.85 151.14
CA LEU A 12 49.16 -8.43 150.72
C LEU A 12 48.92 -8.46 149.20
N SER A 13 49.97 -8.57 148.38
CA SER A 13 49.83 -8.56 146.91
C SER A 13 49.30 -9.89 146.35
N LYS A 14 49.65 -11.02 146.97
CA LYS A 14 49.36 -12.36 146.41
C LYS A 14 47.89 -12.77 146.54
N GLU A 15 47.19 -12.36 147.59
CA GLU A 15 45.75 -12.64 147.75
C GLU A 15 44.89 -11.75 146.84
N PHE A 16 45.30 -10.50 146.63
CA PHE A 16 44.62 -9.58 145.72
C PHE A 16 44.71 -10.07 144.27
N ASP A 17 45.84 -10.61 143.84
CA ASP A 17 46.03 -11.18 142.50
C ASP A 17 45.20 -12.48 142.28
N SER A 18 45.05 -13.31 143.32
CA SER A 18 44.24 -14.54 143.24
C SER A 18 42.73 -14.29 143.22
N GLN A 19 42.23 -13.29 143.94
CA GLN A 19 40.81 -12.90 143.84
C GLN A 19 40.50 -12.24 142.51
N ASN A 20 41.42 -11.42 142.00
CA ASN A 20 41.25 -10.70 140.74
C ASN A 20 41.31 -11.64 139.51
N SER A 21 42.01 -12.77 139.59
CA SER A 21 42.02 -13.79 138.52
C SER A 21 40.70 -14.56 138.43
N SER A 22 40.07 -14.89 139.57
CA SER A 22 38.77 -15.59 139.63
C SER A 22 37.59 -14.73 139.15
N THR A 23 37.56 -13.45 139.52
CA THR A 23 36.54 -12.50 139.03
C THR A 23 36.69 -12.22 137.54
N LYS A 24 37.92 -12.11 137.03
CA LYS A 24 38.19 -12.02 135.60
C LYS A 24 37.71 -13.26 134.84
N ALA A 25 37.95 -14.46 135.35
CA ALA A 25 37.46 -15.71 134.73
C ALA A 25 35.92 -15.78 134.64
N LYS A 26 35.21 -15.35 135.71
CA LYS A 26 33.74 -15.28 135.70
C LYS A 26 33.19 -14.22 134.73
N ALA A 27 33.87 -13.08 134.61
CA ALA A 27 33.52 -12.04 133.65
C ALA A 27 33.70 -12.51 132.20
N LEU A 28 34.79 -13.23 131.90
CA LEU A 28 35.04 -13.83 130.59
C LEU A 28 33.98 -14.85 130.21
N ASN A 29 33.62 -15.77 131.13
CA ASN A 29 32.53 -16.73 130.92
C ASN A 29 31.18 -16.04 130.67
N ARG A 30 30.86 -14.96 131.38
CA ARG A 30 29.63 -14.20 131.17
C ARG A 30 29.60 -13.52 129.80
N VAL A 31 30.73 -12.95 129.36
CA VAL A 31 30.86 -12.34 128.02
C VAL A 31 30.68 -13.39 126.92
N GLU A 32 31.28 -14.57 127.08
CA GLU A 32 31.13 -15.68 126.13
C GLU A 32 29.68 -16.17 126.04
N VAL A 33 28.98 -16.32 127.18
CA VAL A 33 27.56 -16.70 127.22
C VAL A 33 26.68 -15.62 126.58
N THR A 34 26.91 -14.33 126.85
CA THR A 34 26.14 -13.25 126.19
C THR A 34 26.37 -13.18 124.69
N ARG A 35 27.58 -13.47 124.21
CA ARG A 35 27.89 -13.57 122.78
C ARG A 35 27.21 -14.77 122.14
N SER A 36 27.16 -15.91 122.83
CA SER A 36 26.45 -17.11 122.38
C SER A 36 24.93 -16.90 122.29
N VAL A 37 24.31 -16.30 123.31
CA VAL A 37 22.89 -15.95 123.32
C VAL A 37 22.57 -14.90 122.25
N GLY A 38 23.41 -13.87 122.10
CA GLY A 38 23.27 -12.87 121.03
C GLY A 38 23.41 -13.47 119.63
N GLY A 39 24.35 -14.40 119.45
CA GLY A 39 24.50 -15.18 118.23
C GLY A 39 23.27 -16.01 117.93
N LEU A 40 22.76 -16.77 118.90
CA LEU A 40 21.56 -17.60 118.75
C LEU A 40 20.31 -16.74 118.44
N GLN A 41 20.13 -15.61 119.14
CA GLN A 41 19.05 -14.66 118.85
C GLN A 41 19.15 -14.10 117.44
N ALA A 42 20.35 -13.75 116.98
CA ALA A 42 20.58 -13.31 115.61
C ALA A 42 20.26 -14.42 114.59
N PHE A 43 20.63 -15.68 114.87
CA PHE A 43 20.28 -16.83 114.03
C PHE A 43 18.77 -17.09 113.99
N VAL A 44 18.07 -17.00 115.11
CA VAL A 44 16.61 -17.15 115.18
C VAL A 44 15.92 -16.02 114.42
N ARG A 45 16.34 -14.76 114.60
CA ARG A 45 15.81 -13.61 113.85
C ARG A 45 16.05 -13.75 112.34
N ALA A 46 17.26 -14.14 111.96
CA ALA A 46 17.59 -14.40 110.57
C ALA A 46 16.76 -15.56 110.00
N GLY A 47 16.55 -16.63 110.77
CA GLY A 47 15.70 -17.77 110.41
C GLY A 47 14.24 -17.36 110.19
N LEU A 48 13.68 -16.54 111.08
CA LEU A 48 12.31 -16.02 110.96
C LEU A 48 12.14 -15.13 109.71
N ILE A 49 13.11 -14.24 109.43
CA ILE A 49 13.08 -13.39 108.24
C ILE A 49 13.18 -14.23 106.97
N ARG A 50 14.12 -15.18 106.90
CA ARG A 50 14.23 -16.09 105.74
C ARG A 50 12.95 -16.89 105.54
N LYS A 51 12.33 -17.40 106.62
CA LYS A 51 11.04 -18.08 106.55
C LYS A 51 9.93 -17.17 106.02
N LYS A 52 9.88 -15.90 106.47
CA LYS A 52 8.94 -14.90 105.96
C LYS A 52 9.15 -14.62 104.47
N ILE A 53 10.39 -14.43 104.03
CA ILE A 53 10.75 -14.22 102.62
C ILE A 53 10.34 -15.42 101.77
N VAL A 54 10.64 -16.64 102.23
CA VAL A 54 10.25 -17.88 101.53
C VAL A 54 8.73 -17.98 101.42
N ASN A 55 7.99 -17.66 102.48
CA ASN A 55 6.52 -17.68 102.44
C ASN A 55 5.94 -16.62 101.50
N GLN A 56 6.50 -15.40 101.50
CA GLN A 56 6.10 -14.34 100.56
C GLN A 56 6.40 -14.73 99.11
N LYS A 57 7.57 -15.33 98.85
CA LYS A 57 7.93 -15.83 97.53
C LYS A 57 6.97 -16.92 97.08
N LYS A 58 6.62 -17.88 97.95
CA LYS A 58 5.62 -18.91 97.62
C LYS A 58 4.25 -18.33 97.30
N ALA A 59 3.80 -17.32 98.04
CA ALA A 59 2.53 -16.63 97.76
C ALA A 59 2.56 -15.85 96.44
N LEU A 60 3.71 -15.25 96.10
CA LEU A 60 3.92 -14.58 94.82
C LEU A 60 3.97 -15.60 93.67
N ASP A 61 4.74 -16.69 93.81
CA ASP A 61 4.86 -17.75 92.81
C ASP A 61 3.49 -18.41 92.53
N PHE A 62 2.63 -18.53 93.55
CA PHE A 62 1.26 -19.04 93.40
C PHE A 62 0.35 -18.11 92.58
N THR A 63 0.49 -16.79 92.72
CA THR A 63 -0.38 -15.79 92.06
C THR A 63 0.17 -15.24 90.74
N GLN A 64 1.48 -15.42 90.49
CA GLN A 64 2.18 -15.01 89.28
C GLN A 64 1.56 -15.52 87.96
N PRO A 65 1.17 -16.80 87.79
CA PRO A 65 0.68 -17.29 86.50
C PRO A 65 -0.63 -16.62 86.06
N ASP A 66 -1.54 -16.34 87.00
CA ASP A 66 -2.83 -15.71 86.71
C ASP A 66 -2.64 -14.25 86.25
N VAL A 67 -1.77 -13.51 86.94
CA VAL A 67 -1.45 -12.12 86.57
C VAL A 67 -0.72 -12.05 85.23
N LEU A 68 0.22 -12.97 84.97
CA LEU A 68 0.89 -13.06 83.66
C LEU A 68 -0.09 -13.42 82.54
N GLY A 69 -1.06 -14.29 82.82
CA GLY A 69 -2.15 -14.63 81.90
C GLY A 69 -2.97 -13.40 81.52
N ILE A 70 -3.47 -12.65 82.51
CA ILE A 70 -4.26 -11.44 82.28
C ILE A 70 -3.43 -10.35 81.58
N GLN A 71 -2.19 -10.11 82.03
CA GLN A 71 -1.29 -9.15 81.39
C GLN A 71 -0.99 -9.52 79.93
N GLY A 72 -0.78 -10.81 79.65
CA GLY A 72 -0.59 -11.33 78.30
C GLY A 72 -1.82 -11.10 77.43
N GLN A 73 -3.02 -11.36 77.95
CA GLN A 73 -4.28 -11.10 77.26
C GLN A 73 -4.50 -9.60 77.00
N CYS A 74 -4.29 -8.74 77.99
CA CYS A 74 -4.39 -7.28 77.84
C CYS A 74 -3.42 -6.75 76.77
N ARG A 75 -2.16 -7.20 76.78
CA ARG A 75 -1.18 -6.85 75.73
C ARG A 75 -1.63 -7.37 74.36
N GLY A 76 -2.16 -8.58 74.30
CA GLY A 76 -2.71 -9.16 73.07
C GLY A 76 -3.89 -8.36 72.51
N VAL A 77 -4.84 -7.94 73.35
CA VAL A 77 -5.97 -7.08 72.94
C VAL A 77 -5.47 -5.73 72.44
N LEU A 78 -4.57 -5.07 73.18
CA LEU A 78 -3.99 -3.79 72.76
C LEU A 78 -3.25 -3.90 71.42
N ALA A 79 -2.49 -4.98 71.21
CA ALA A 79 -1.81 -5.24 69.95
C ALA A 79 -2.79 -5.47 68.79
N ARG A 80 -3.87 -6.22 69.01
CA ARG A 80 -4.91 -6.45 67.99
C ARG A 80 -5.66 -5.17 67.62
N LEU A 81 -5.96 -4.31 68.60
CA LEU A 81 -6.59 -3.01 68.33
C LEU A 81 -5.67 -2.09 67.51
N LYS A 82 -4.37 -2.03 67.88
CA LYS A 82 -3.37 -1.26 67.11
C LYS A 82 -3.21 -1.80 65.69
N TRP A 83 -3.12 -3.13 65.53
CA TRP A 83 -3.04 -3.78 64.23
C TRP A 83 -4.29 -3.51 63.39
N GLY A 84 -5.48 -3.62 63.97
CA GLY A 84 -6.74 -3.35 63.28
C GLY A 84 -6.81 -1.91 62.75
N ALA A 85 -6.48 -0.92 63.58
CA ALA A 85 -6.45 0.48 63.16
C ALA A 85 -5.45 0.72 62.02
N TRP A 86 -4.24 0.16 62.12
CA TRP A 86 -3.23 0.27 61.07
C TRP A 86 -3.67 -0.45 59.78
N PHE A 87 -4.24 -1.64 59.89
CA PHE A 87 -4.73 -2.41 58.75
C PHE A 87 -5.84 -1.67 58.01
N VAL A 88 -6.80 -1.07 58.72
CA VAL A 88 -7.86 -0.25 58.12
C VAL A 88 -7.28 0.97 57.41
N HIS A 89 -6.29 1.65 58.00
CA HIS A 89 -5.60 2.76 57.36
C HIS A 89 -4.92 2.34 56.05
N VAL A 90 -4.19 1.22 56.07
CA VAL A 90 -3.54 0.67 54.87
C VAL A 90 -4.58 0.30 53.82
N HIS A 91 -5.65 -0.42 54.20
CA HIS A 91 -6.70 -0.84 53.27
C HIS A 91 -7.43 0.35 52.65
N SER A 92 -7.64 1.43 53.41
CA SER A 92 -8.23 2.67 52.89
C SER A 92 -7.37 3.33 51.81
N SER A 93 -6.05 3.08 51.78
CA SER A 93 -5.13 3.66 50.78
C SER A 93 -4.94 2.80 49.53
N VAL A 94 -5.35 1.53 49.58
CA VAL A 94 -5.28 0.58 48.45
C VAL A 94 -5.95 1.10 47.16
N PRO A 95 -7.17 1.67 47.16
CA PRO A 95 -7.81 2.09 45.91
C PRO A 95 -7.02 3.18 45.16
N THR A 96 -6.43 4.14 45.89
CA THR A 96 -5.58 5.18 45.30
C THR A 96 -4.31 4.59 44.68
N ALA A 97 -3.69 3.61 45.36
CA ALA A 97 -2.53 2.91 44.81
C ALA A 97 -2.89 2.11 43.56
N ILE A 98 -4.02 1.39 43.54
CA ILE A 98 -4.49 0.66 42.35
C ILE A 98 -4.76 1.63 41.19
N PHE A 99 -5.39 2.78 41.46
CA PHE A 99 -5.64 3.82 40.46
C PHE A 99 -4.33 4.39 39.88
N LEU A 100 -3.36 4.71 40.73
CA LEU A 100 -2.05 5.18 40.28
C LEU A 100 -1.33 4.11 39.44
N GLN A 101 -1.41 2.85 39.87
CA GLN A 101 -0.84 1.72 39.13
C GLN A 101 -1.51 1.51 37.78
N SER A 102 -2.84 1.63 37.68
CA SER A 102 -3.54 1.48 36.40
C SER A 102 -3.21 2.63 35.44
N LEU A 103 -3.12 3.86 35.95
CA LEU A 103 -2.65 5.02 35.17
C LEU A 103 -1.23 4.82 34.65
N THR A 104 -0.32 4.37 35.50
CA THR A 104 1.09 4.15 35.12
C THR A 104 1.21 3.07 34.04
N ARG A 105 0.47 1.95 34.19
CA ARG A 105 0.43 0.89 33.17
C ARG A 105 -0.14 1.39 31.85
N GLY A 106 -1.24 2.15 31.90
CA GLY A 106 -1.84 2.77 30.71
C GLY A 106 -0.86 3.72 30.01
N PHE A 107 -0.17 4.57 30.77
CA PHE A 107 0.82 5.51 30.24
C PHE A 107 2.00 4.81 29.57
N LEU A 108 2.54 3.74 30.16
CA LEU A 108 3.64 2.98 29.56
C LEU A 108 3.26 2.38 28.21
N VAL A 109 2.07 1.78 28.10
CA VAL A 109 1.56 1.22 26.84
C VAL A 109 1.39 2.30 25.78
N GLN A 110 0.78 3.43 26.15
CA GLN A 110 0.60 4.56 25.22
C GLN A 110 1.95 5.12 24.76
N HIS A 111 2.92 5.26 25.68
CA HIS A 111 4.25 5.75 25.36
C HIS A 111 4.96 4.83 24.35
N GLU A 112 4.93 3.52 24.55
CA GLU A 112 5.50 2.55 23.59
C GLU A 112 4.82 2.60 22.23
N PHE A 113 3.48 2.72 22.21
CA PHE A 113 2.70 2.86 20.99
C PHE A 113 3.10 4.12 20.22
N PHE A 114 3.15 5.28 20.88
CA PHE A 114 3.56 6.53 20.25
C PHE A 114 5.00 6.49 19.74
N LYS A 115 5.92 5.88 20.48
CA LYS A 115 7.30 5.66 20.04
C LYS A 115 7.35 4.86 18.74
N ARG A 116 6.54 3.79 18.64
CA ARG A 116 6.43 2.98 17.42
C ARG A 116 5.76 3.75 16.28
N LEU A 117 4.73 4.52 16.56
CA LEU A 117 4.04 5.35 15.57
C LEU A 117 4.99 6.40 14.97
N MET A 118 5.76 7.09 15.81
CA MET A 118 6.77 8.04 15.37
C MET A 118 7.88 7.38 14.56
N HIS A 119 8.29 6.16 14.92
CA HIS A 119 9.24 5.39 14.11
C HIS A 119 8.74 5.14 12.68
N TYR A 120 7.47 4.76 12.52
CA TYR A 120 6.87 4.58 11.21
C TYR A 120 6.70 5.89 10.45
N HIS A 121 6.28 6.96 11.13
CA HIS A 121 6.11 8.27 10.51
C HIS A 121 7.45 8.82 9.99
N ASN A 122 8.52 8.73 10.80
CA ASN A 122 9.86 9.15 10.41
C ASN A 122 10.45 8.31 9.26
N GLN A 123 9.92 7.10 9.02
CA GLN A 123 10.34 6.22 7.93
C GLN A 123 9.33 6.16 6.79
N MET A 124 8.30 7.02 6.80
CA MET A 124 7.23 7.01 5.81
C MET A 124 7.77 7.13 4.38
N ASP A 125 8.80 7.96 4.17
CA ASP A 125 9.41 8.15 2.85
C ASP A 125 9.95 6.85 2.23
N LYS A 126 10.47 5.92 3.05
CA LYS A 126 10.94 4.61 2.57
C LYS A 126 9.78 3.75 2.12
N VAL A 127 8.69 3.75 2.89
CA VAL A 127 7.46 3.01 2.55
C VAL A 127 6.85 3.57 1.28
N ILE A 128 6.77 4.89 1.14
CA ILE A 128 6.28 5.56 -0.08
C ILE A 128 7.13 5.18 -1.29
N LYS A 129 8.47 5.15 -1.15
CA LYS A 129 9.38 4.69 -2.22
C LYS A 129 9.14 3.24 -2.63
N VAL A 130 8.96 2.33 -1.67
CA VAL A 130 8.67 0.93 -1.97
C VAL A 130 7.29 0.78 -2.63
N GLN A 131 6.29 1.51 -2.13
CA GLN A 131 4.94 1.51 -2.68
C GLN A 131 4.90 2.09 -4.09
N SER A 132 5.64 3.16 -4.38
CA SER A 132 5.69 3.75 -5.72
C SER A 132 6.32 2.78 -6.73
N VAL A 133 7.39 2.10 -6.35
CA VAL A 133 8.01 1.05 -7.18
C VAL A 133 7.06 -0.13 -7.37
N TYR A 134 6.36 -0.57 -6.33
CA TYR A 134 5.39 -1.65 -6.43
C TYR A 134 4.21 -1.28 -7.36
N ARG A 135 3.62 -0.10 -7.18
CA ARG A 135 2.54 0.41 -8.03
C ARG A 135 2.97 0.54 -9.49
N SER A 136 4.18 1.09 -9.73
CA SER A 136 4.75 1.19 -11.08
C SER A 136 4.95 -0.18 -11.71
N ARG A 137 5.52 -1.16 -10.97
CA ARG A 137 5.69 -2.54 -11.45
C ARG A 137 4.35 -3.22 -11.75
N GLN A 138 3.34 -2.99 -10.92
CA GLN A 138 1.99 -3.52 -11.12
C GLN A 138 1.37 -2.97 -12.41
N GLN A 139 1.43 -1.65 -12.62
CA GLN A 139 0.95 -1.01 -13.85
C GLN A 139 1.71 -1.51 -15.09
N ALA A 140 3.05 -1.60 -15.01
CA ALA A 140 3.88 -2.11 -16.08
C ALA A 140 3.56 -3.58 -16.41
N SER A 141 3.25 -4.41 -15.40
CA SER A 141 2.81 -5.79 -15.61
C SER A 141 1.44 -5.86 -16.30
N GLN A 142 0.48 -5.00 -15.93
CA GLN A 142 -0.84 -4.94 -16.57
C GLN A 142 -0.73 -4.47 -18.03
N TYR A 143 0.11 -3.46 -18.30
CA TYR A 143 0.41 -3.01 -19.66
C TYR A 143 1.11 -4.09 -20.50
N LYS A 144 2.07 -4.81 -19.90
CA LYS A 144 2.75 -5.94 -20.56
C LYS A 144 1.80 -7.10 -20.86
N ALA A 145 0.82 -7.36 -19.98
CA ALA A 145 -0.22 -8.36 -20.23
C ALA A 145 -1.03 -7.99 -21.49
N LEU A 146 -1.46 -6.72 -21.61
CA LEU A 146 -2.19 -6.22 -22.79
C LEU A 146 -1.41 -6.34 -24.10
N THR A 147 -0.10 -6.12 -24.06
CA THR A 147 0.74 -6.08 -25.26
C THR A 147 1.33 -7.44 -25.66
N ARG A 148 1.48 -8.38 -24.71
CA ARG A 148 2.20 -9.65 -24.95
C ARG A 148 1.39 -10.92 -24.73
N GLN A 149 0.31 -10.89 -23.96
CA GLN A 149 -0.44 -12.10 -23.62
C GLN A 149 -1.71 -12.24 -24.47
N THR A 150 -2.01 -13.46 -24.88
CA THR A 150 -3.22 -13.82 -25.66
C THR A 150 -4.47 -13.94 -24.78
N ASN A 151 -4.32 -14.09 -23.46
CA ASN A 151 -5.42 -14.09 -22.49
C ASN A 151 -5.19 -12.95 -21.49
N VAL A 152 -5.86 -11.82 -21.71
CA VAL A 152 -5.75 -10.63 -20.87
C VAL A 152 -6.92 -10.58 -19.90
N PRO A 153 -6.70 -10.38 -18.59
CA PRO A 153 -7.79 -10.24 -17.64
C PRO A 153 -8.64 -9.00 -17.95
N ILE A 154 -9.97 -9.15 -17.90
CA ILE A 154 -10.96 -8.10 -18.22
C ILE A 154 -10.74 -6.83 -17.38
N SER A 155 -10.23 -6.97 -16.15
CA SER A 155 -9.87 -5.83 -15.30
C SER A 155 -8.74 -4.98 -15.88
N ALA A 156 -7.72 -5.59 -16.49
CA ALA A 156 -6.65 -4.85 -17.16
C ALA A 156 -7.18 -4.17 -18.42
N ILE A 157 -8.00 -4.86 -19.22
CA ILE A 157 -8.63 -4.27 -20.42
C ILE A 157 -9.48 -3.05 -20.03
N LYS A 158 -10.28 -3.14 -18.96
CA LYS A 158 -11.14 -2.04 -18.50
C LYS A 158 -10.36 -0.79 -18.09
N VAL A 159 -9.22 -0.95 -17.40
CA VAL A 159 -8.36 0.18 -16.98
C VAL A 159 -7.79 0.93 -18.18
N PHE A 160 -7.34 0.19 -19.19
CA PHE A 160 -6.70 0.75 -20.38
C PHE A 160 -7.66 0.92 -21.57
N LEU A 161 -8.96 0.66 -21.40
CA LEU A 161 -9.97 0.73 -22.46
C LEU A 161 -9.99 2.09 -23.16
N HIS A 162 -9.86 3.17 -22.37
CA HIS A 162 -9.81 4.52 -22.88
C HIS A 162 -8.61 4.79 -23.81
N LEU A 163 -7.49 4.09 -23.60
CA LEU A 163 -6.30 4.15 -24.47
C LEU A 163 -6.40 3.22 -25.68
N LEU A 164 -7.34 2.26 -25.67
CA LEU A 164 -7.66 1.44 -26.83
C LEU A 164 -8.83 2.01 -27.64
N ASN A 165 -9.49 3.04 -27.12
CA ASN A 165 -10.63 3.70 -27.76
C ASN A 165 -10.16 4.79 -28.75
N ASP A 166 -9.08 4.52 -29.51
CA ASP A 166 -8.49 5.34 -30.58
C ASP A 166 -9.43 5.46 -31.80
N SER A 167 -10.74 5.49 -31.59
CA SER A 167 -11.69 5.70 -32.68
C SER A 167 -11.92 7.20 -32.86
N ASP A 168 -12.51 7.91 -31.90
CA ASP A 168 -13.14 9.20 -32.25
C ASP A 168 -12.15 10.35 -32.52
N LEU A 169 -10.97 10.39 -31.88
CA LEU A 169 -9.98 11.45 -32.11
C LEU A 169 -9.14 11.20 -33.38
N ASP A 170 -8.69 9.96 -33.60
CA ASP A 170 -7.95 9.58 -34.81
C ASP A 170 -8.86 9.58 -36.04
N PHE A 171 -10.14 9.20 -35.93
CA PHE A 171 -11.08 9.30 -37.05
C PHE A 171 -11.28 10.75 -37.50
N GLN A 172 -11.40 11.71 -36.60
CA GLN A 172 -11.54 13.12 -36.99
C GLN A 172 -10.27 13.65 -37.66
N GLY A 173 -9.10 13.28 -37.13
CA GLY A 173 -7.81 13.60 -37.76
C GLY A 173 -7.69 13.01 -39.16
N GLU A 174 -8.06 11.74 -39.33
CA GLU A 174 -8.01 11.05 -40.61
C GLU A 174 -9.02 11.60 -41.63
N ILE A 175 -10.23 12.01 -41.18
CA ILE A 175 -11.21 12.70 -42.03
C ILE A 175 -10.66 14.04 -42.53
N VAL A 176 -10.05 14.84 -41.65
CA VAL A 176 -9.45 16.13 -42.04
C VAL A 176 -8.30 15.93 -43.01
N LEU A 177 -7.42 14.97 -42.73
CA LEU A 177 -6.28 14.63 -43.59
C LEU A 177 -6.75 14.12 -44.96
N SER A 178 -7.82 13.32 -45.00
CA SER A 178 -8.41 12.85 -46.26
C SER A 178 -9.03 13.99 -47.08
N ARG A 179 -9.69 14.97 -46.43
CA ARG A 179 -10.25 16.14 -47.12
C ARG A 179 -9.15 17.02 -47.72
N LEU A 180 -8.13 17.32 -46.92
CA LEU A 180 -6.99 18.12 -47.35
C LEU A 180 -6.25 17.45 -48.51
N ARG A 181 -6.11 16.12 -48.48
CA ARG A 181 -5.52 15.36 -49.60
C ARG A 181 -6.32 15.53 -50.90
N THR A 182 -7.65 15.45 -50.84
CA THR A 182 -8.52 15.65 -52.00
C THR A 182 -8.40 17.08 -52.55
N GLU A 183 -8.34 18.07 -51.67
CA GLU A 183 -8.16 19.47 -52.03
C GLU A 183 -6.82 19.73 -52.74
N VAL A 184 -5.72 19.21 -52.19
CA VAL A 184 -4.39 19.29 -52.83
C VAL A 184 -4.41 18.65 -54.22
N VAL A 185 -5.05 17.49 -54.37
CA VAL A 185 -5.16 16.82 -55.68
C VAL A 185 -5.97 17.66 -56.67
N HIS A 186 -7.03 18.34 -56.22
CA HIS A 186 -7.82 19.26 -57.05
C HIS A 186 -6.95 20.43 -57.53
N LEU A 187 -6.26 21.10 -56.61
CA LEU A 187 -5.38 22.23 -56.93
C LEU A 187 -4.22 21.84 -57.86
N ILE A 188 -3.69 20.62 -57.72
CA ILE A 188 -2.67 20.11 -58.66
C ILE A 188 -3.26 19.95 -60.06
N ARG A 189 -4.49 19.41 -60.19
CA ARG A 189 -5.14 19.27 -61.49
C ARG A 189 -5.45 20.63 -62.12
N ASP A 190 -5.92 21.59 -61.34
CA ASP A 190 -6.19 22.95 -61.83
C ASP A 190 -4.91 23.63 -62.31
N ASN A 191 -3.82 23.52 -61.56
CA ASN A 191 -2.52 24.03 -61.99
C ASN A 191 -2.03 23.36 -63.27
N GLN A 192 -2.19 22.04 -63.40
CA GLN A 192 -1.84 21.32 -64.64
C GLN A 192 -2.68 21.79 -65.84
N GLN A 193 -3.95 22.14 -65.64
CA GLN A 193 -4.78 22.72 -66.70
C GLN A 193 -4.31 24.12 -67.09
N LEU A 194 -3.99 24.96 -66.11
CA LEU A 194 -3.46 26.31 -66.33
C LEU A 194 -2.10 26.26 -67.06
N ASP A 195 -1.20 25.36 -66.67
CA ASP A 195 0.06 25.12 -67.38
C ASP A 195 -0.19 24.69 -68.84
N GLY A 196 -1.23 23.87 -69.07
CA GLY A 196 -1.68 23.52 -70.41
C GLY A 196 -2.12 24.73 -71.24
N HIS A 197 -2.91 25.64 -70.65
CA HIS A 197 -3.33 26.88 -71.31
C HIS A 197 -2.17 27.81 -71.60
N VAL A 198 -1.19 27.92 -70.69
CA VAL A 198 0.03 28.71 -70.90
C VAL A 198 0.84 28.14 -72.06
N ASN A 199 1.04 26.82 -72.12
CA ASN A 199 1.72 26.17 -73.24
C ASN A 199 1.00 26.39 -74.59
N GLU A 200 -0.33 26.39 -74.60
CA GLU A 200 -1.11 26.71 -75.80
C GLU A 200 -0.89 28.17 -76.23
N LEU A 201 -0.91 29.11 -75.28
CA LEU A 201 -0.63 30.52 -75.54
C LEU A 201 0.81 30.72 -76.03
N ASP A 202 1.80 30.05 -75.46
CA ASP A 202 3.20 30.10 -75.90
C ASP A 202 3.35 29.58 -77.32
N THR A 203 2.64 28.50 -77.68
CA THR A 203 2.62 27.99 -79.05
C THR A 203 1.99 29.01 -80.00
N LYS A 204 0.88 29.66 -79.61
CA LYS A 204 0.24 30.72 -80.41
C LYS A 204 1.13 31.95 -80.55
N ILE A 205 1.81 32.38 -79.49
CA ILE A 205 2.78 33.48 -79.54
C ILE A 205 3.94 33.10 -80.45
N ALA A 206 4.51 31.90 -80.33
CA ALA A 206 5.57 31.42 -81.20
C ALA A 206 5.14 31.42 -82.67
N LEU A 207 3.91 30.99 -82.97
CA LEU A 207 3.33 31.07 -84.31
C LEU A 207 3.11 32.52 -84.77
N LEU A 208 2.65 33.41 -83.90
CA LEU A 208 2.47 34.83 -84.23
C LEU A 208 3.80 35.55 -84.46
N VAL A 209 4.83 35.27 -83.67
CA VAL A 209 6.19 35.78 -83.88
C VAL A 209 6.74 35.24 -85.18
N LYS A 210 6.55 33.95 -85.47
CA LYS A 210 6.94 33.35 -86.76
C LYS A 210 6.20 34.00 -87.93
N ASN A 211 4.90 34.22 -87.80
CA ASN A 211 4.09 34.89 -88.80
C ASN A 211 4.48 36.36 -88.99
N LYS A 212 4.89 37.05 -87.91
CA LYS A 212 5.44 38.41 -88.01
C LYS A 212 6.78 38.41 -88.74
N ILE A 213 7.69 37.47 -88.42
CA ILE A 213 8.97 37.34 -89.10
C ILE A 213 8.76 37.06 -90.59
N THR A 214 7.82 36.17 -90.95
CA THR A 214 7.52 35.87 -92.36
C THR A 214 6.85 37.06 -93.06
N LEU A 215 5.99 37.82 -92.39
CA LEU A 215 5.39 39.03 -92.96
C LEU A 215 6.42 40.16 -93.13
N ASP A 216 7.32 40.35 -92.15
CA ASP A 216 8.45 41.29 -92.23
C ASP A 216 9.45 40.86 -93.33
N GLU A 217 9.56 39.58 -93.62
CA GLU A 217 10.38 39.03 -94.71
C GLU A 217 9.70 39.18 -96.09
N VAL A 218 8.38 38.92 -96.17
CA VAL A 218 7.56 39.16 -97.37
C VAL A 218 7.42 40.64 -97.70
N GLN A 219 7.37 41.52 -96.69
CA GLN A 219 7.32 42.97 -96.88
C GLN A 219 8.70 43.52 -97.29
N ARG A 220 9.80 42.84 -96.94
CA ARG A 220 11.14 43.10 -97.49
C ARG A 220 11.33 42.55 -98.91
N THR A 221 10.54 41.56 -99.33
CA THR A 221 10.52 41.02 -100.69
C THR A 221 9.21 41.37 -101.40
N SER A 222 9.10 42.61 -101.86
CA SER A 222 8.09 42.97 -102.87
C SER A 222 8.21 42.06 -104.09
N GLY A 223 7.18 41.24 -104.34
CA GLY A 223 6.95 40.52 -105.59
C GLY A 223 7.47 39.08 -105.60
N GLY A 224 6.63 38.12 -105.18
CA GLY A 224 6.90 36.71 -105.40
C GLY A 224 5.93 35.79 -104.68
N VAL A 225 4.98 35.24 -105.42
CA VAL A 225 4.06 34.19 -104.97
C VAL A 225 4.87 32.96 -104.53
N VAL A 226 4.70 32.52 -103.28
CA VAL A 226 5.21 31.23 -102.81
C VAL A 226 4.09 30.49 -102.08
N VAL A 227 3.64 29.41 -102.72
CA VAL A 227 2.72 28.41 -102.18
C VAL A 227 3.50 27.55 -101.19
N LEU A 228 3.03 27.44 -99.94
CA LEU A 228 3.50 26.41 -99.01
C LEU A 228 2.32 25.69 -98.37
N ASN A 229 2.24 24.39 -98.69
CA ASN A 229 1.37 23.41 -98.09
C ASN A 229 1.58 23.32 -96.57
N LEU A 230 0.49 23.33 -95.83
CA LEU A 230 0.45 23.05 -94.39
C LEU A 230 0.13 21.55 -94.17
N PRO A 231 0.86 20.80 -93.33
CA PRO A 231 0.40 19.50 -92.84
C PRO A 231 -0.48 19.68 -91.61
N LEU A 232 -1.68 19.11 -91.63
CA LEU A 232 -2.50 18.83 -90.44
C LEU A 232 -1.97 17.59 -89.70
N PRO A 233 -2.22 17.46 -88.38
CA PRO A 233 -1.87 16.27 -87.61
C PRO A 233 -2.91 15.16 -87.85
N ASN A 234 -2.44 13.95 -88.14
CA ASN A 234 -3.28 12.75 -88.19
C ASN A 234 -3.66 12.31 -86.78
N SER A 235 -4.97 12.30 -86.52
CA SER A 235 -5.59 11.39 -85.57
C SER A 235 -5.62 10.00 -86.20
N THR A 236 -4.95 9.04 -85.59
CA THR A 236 -5.28 7.63 -85.74
C THR A 236 -5.33 7.02 -84.36
N ALA A 237 -6.56 6.82 -83.90
CA ALA A 237 -6.90 5.81 -82.92
C ALA A 237 -6.44 4.46 -83.45
N ASP A 238 -5.53 3.81 -82.72
CA ASP A 238 -5.32 2.37 -82.83
C ASP A 238 -6.30 1.68 -81.87
N ASP A 239 -7.47 1.36 -82.41
CA ASP A 239 -8.29 0.24 -81.96
C ASP A 239 -7.65 -1.04 -82.52
N GLN A 240 -6.96 -1.80 -81.68
CA GLN A 240 -6.51 -3.17 -82.00
C GLN A 240 -6.99 -4.13 -80.90
N ASP A 241 -7.92 -4.99 -81.30
CA ASP A 241 -8.14 -6.36 -80.85
C ASP A 241 -8.57 -6.64 -79.40
N PHE A 242 -9.84 -6.31 -79.11
CA PHE A 242 -10.68 -7.16 -78.27
C PHE A 242 -11.16 -8.37 -79.08
N ASN A 243 -10.37 -9.45 -79.17
CA ASN A 243 -10.87 -10.81 -79.43
C ASN A 243 -9.71 -11.83 -79.39
N ASN A 244 -9.26 -12.17 -78.18
CA ASN A 244 -8.80 -13.52 -77.80
C ASN A 244 -8.27 -13.49 -76.36
N LEU A 245 -9.18 -13.55 -75.38
CA LEU A 245 -8.81 -13.76 -73.98
C LEU A 245 -9.09 -15.22 -73.62
N PRO A 246 -8.06 -16.06 -73.36
CA PRO A 246 -8.28 -17.38 -72.79
C PRO A 246 -8.87 -17.21 -71.37
N PRO A 247 -9.77 -18.12 -70.92
CA PRO A 247 -10.28 -18.04 -69.56
C PRO A 247 -9.10 -18.21 -68.58
N PRO A 248 -8.93 -17.32 -67.58
CA PRO A 248 -7.89 -17.50 -66.59
C PRO A 248 -8.27 -18.67 -65.66
N LYS A 249 -7.92 -19.89 -66.08
CA LYS A 249 -7.87 -21.08 -65.22
C LYS A 249 -6.46 -21.24 -64.67
N ARG A 250 -6.23 -20.68 -63.48
CA ARG A 250 -5.61 -21.40 -62.36
C ARG A 250 -5.47 -20.45 -61.18
N SER A 251 -5.82 -20.99 -60.01
CA SER A 251 -5.63 -20.41 -58.70
C SER A 251 -4.18 -19.95 -58.51
N VAL A 252 -3.94 -18.66 -58.75
CA VAL A 252 -2.79 -17.99 -58.15
C VAL A 252 -2.99 -18.18 -56.65
N MET A 253 -2.05 -18.85 -55.98
CA MET A 253 -1.99 -18.80 -54.53
C MET A 253 -1.66 -17.37 -54.12
N VAL A 254 -2.70 -16.54 -54.06
CA VAL A 254 -2.64 -15.18 -53.58
C VAL A 254 -2.30 -15.29 -52.10
N THR A 255 -1.05 -14.97 -51.76
CA THR A 255 -0.58 -14.92 -50.37
C THR A 255 -1.53 -14.03 -49.56
N GLU A 256 -1.80 -14.35 -48.29
CA GLU A 256 -2.74 -13.57 -47.44
C GLU A 256 -2.44 -12.05 -47.45
N LYS A 257 -1.17 -11.67 -47.64
CA LYS A 257 -0.74 -10.27 -47.83
C LYS A 257 -1.36 -9.64 -49.08
N VAL A 258 -1.33 -10.33 -50.22
CA VAL A 258 -1.89 -9.82 -51.49
C VAL A 258 -3.42 -9.79 -51.42
N LYS A 259 -4.06 -10.76 -50.75
CA LYS A 259 -5.50 -10.69 -50.47
C LYS A 259 -5.85 -9.48 -49.60
N LYS A 260 -5.01 -9.13 -48.62
CA LYS A 260 -5.19 -7.94 -47.77
C LYS A 260 -5.01 -6.64 -48.56
N VAL A 261 -4.02 -6.58 -49.45
CA VAL A 261 -3.81 -5.44 -50.36
C VAL A 261 -4.98 -5.30 -51.33
N GLY A 262 -5.44 -6.39 -51.96
CA GLY A 262 -6.60 -6.37 -52.85
C GLY A 262 -7.87 -5.86 -52.17
N LYS A 263 -8.09 -6.23 -50.90
CA LYS A 263 -9.21 -5.71 -50.08
C LYS A 263 -9.12 -4.19 -49.90
N GLY A 264 -7.94 -3.68 -49.55
CA GLY A 264 -7.70 -2.24 -49.40
C GLY A 264 -7.86 -1.48 -50.71
N VAL A 265 -7.39 -2.05 -51.81
CA VAL A 265 -7.55 -1.48 -53.16
C VAL A 265 -9.02 -1.40 -53.54
N VAL A 266 -9.81 -2.47 -53.35
CA VAL A 266 -11.25 -2.47 -53.64
C VAL A 266 -11.97 -1.41 -52.80
N LEU A 267 -11.73 -1.33 -51.48
CA LEU A 267 -12.37 -0.30 -50.64
C LEU A 267 -11.97 1.12 -51.05
N THR A 268 -10.70 1.34 -51.43
CA THR A 268 -10.21 2.66 -51.89
C THR A 268 -10.80 3.03 -53.24
N LEU A 269 -10.93 2.06 -54.17
CA LEU A 269 -11.44 2.28 -55.52
C LEU A 269 -12.94 2.65 -55.51
N PHE A 270 -13.69 2.10 -54.54
CA PHE A 270 -15.11 2.39 -54.33
C PHE A 270 -15.34 3.41 -53.20
N GLY A 271 -14.34 4.25 -52.89
CA GLY A 271 -14.49 5.43 -52.04
C GLY A 271 -15.03 5.15 -50.64
N TYR A 272 -14.79 3.96 -50.07
CA TYR A 272 -15.37 3.52 -48.81
C TYR A 272 -16.91 3.70 -48.74
N THR A 273 -17.60 3.69 -49.88
CA THR A 273 -19.06 3.86 -49.99
C THR A 273 -19.61 5.19 -49.45
N GLN A 274 -18.87 6.27 -49.64
CA GLN A 274 -19.32 7.61 -49.24
C GLN A 274 -20.47 8.14 -50.12
N MET A 275 -20.53 7.72 -51.39
CA MET A 275 -21.54 8.14 -52.36
C MET A 275 -22.49 6.99 -52.76
N HIS A 276 -23.78 7.27 -52.92
CA HIS A 276 -24.82 6.27 -53.23
C HIS A 276 -24.57 5.49 -54.54
N ARG A 277 -23.83 6.10 -55.49
CA ARG A 277 -23.42 5.45 -56.74
C ARG A 277 -22.32 4.41 -56.53
N GLU A 278 -21.37 4.69 -55.64
CA GLU A 278 -20.25 3.79 -55.33
C GLU A 278 -20.72 2.63 -54.45
N GLU A 279 -21.65 2.90 -53.53
CA GLU A 279 -22.34 1.89 -52.74
C GLU A 279 -23.08 0.89 -53.64
N PHE A 280 -23.84 1.37 -54.63
CA PHE A 280 -24.53 0.53 -55.60
C PHE A 280 -23.56 -0.35 -56.42
N LEU A 281 -22.45 0.22 -56.88
CA LEU A 281 -21.44 -0.51 -57.65
C LEU A 281 -20.70 -1.55 -56.81
N LEU A 282 -20.42 -1.25 -55.54
CA LEU A 282 -19.82 -2.19 -54.59
C LEU A 282 -20.77 -3.35 -54.30
N LEU A 283 -22.07 -3.08 -54.14
CA LEU A 283 -23.09 -4.11 -53.98
C LEU A 283 -23.20 -5.01 -55.22
N LYS A 284 -23.12 -4.45 -56.43
CA LYS A 284 -23.02 -5.24 -57.66
C LYS A 284 -21.74 -6.07 -57.74
N LEU A 285 -20.62 -5.53 -57.25
CA LEU A 285 -19.37 -6.28 -57.16
C LEU A 285 -19.49 -7.45 -56.19
N PHE A 286 -20.13 -7.27 -55.03
CA PHE A 286 -20.40 -8.36 -54.09
C PHE A 286 -21.32 -9.41 -54.71
N GLN A 287 -22.40 -8.99 -55.37
CA GLN A 287 -23.28 -9.91 -56.07
C GLN A 287 -22.50 -10.76 -57.10
N ARG A 288 -21.66 -10.12 -57.91
CA ARG A 288 -20.85 -10.83 -58.91
C ARG A 288 -19.80 -11.74 -58.27
N SER A 289 -19.15 -11.28 -57.19
CA SER A 289 -18.14 -12.05 -56.45
C SER A 289 -18.73 -13.26 -55.74
N ILE A 290 -19.93 -13.12 -55.17
CA ILE A 290 -20.68 -14.23 -54.58
C ILE A 290 -21.00 -15.26 -55.66
N HIS A 291 -21.56 -14.85 -56.80
CA HIS A 291 -21.88 -15.78 -57.88
C HIS A 291 -20.66 -16.54 -58.41
N GLU A 292 -19.51 -15.88 -58.56
CA GLU A 292 -18.27 -16.51 -59.03
C GLU A 292 -17.68 -17.48 -58.01
N GLU A 293 -17.68 -17.12 -56.72
CA GLU A 293 -17.16 -18.01 -55.67
C GLU A 293 -18.11 -19.17 -55.35
N LEU A 294 -19.43 -18.98 -55.44
CA LEU A 294 -20.43 -20.03 -55.20
C LEU A 294 -20.51 -21.03 -56.36
N ALA A 295 -20.18 -20.62 -57.58
CA ALA A 295 -20.15 -21.51 -58.74
C ALA A 295 -19.10 -22.64 -58.60
N GLY A 296 -18.12 -22.48 -57.70
CA GLY A 296 -17.09 -23.48 -57.40
C GLY A 296 -17.38 -24.37 -56.19
N VAL A 297 -18.48 -24.16 -55.45
CA VAL A 297 -18.78 -24.90 -54.22
C VAL A 297 -19.78 -26.01 -54.49
N VAL A 298 -19.44 -27.24 -54.10
CA VAL A 298 -20.27 -28.43 -54.38
C VAL A 298 -21.08 -28.87 -53.15
N SER A 299 -20.68 -28.47 -51.94
CA SER A 299 -21.42 -28.80 -50.70
C SER A 299 -21.58 -27.64 -49.72
N LEU A 300 -22.65 -27.67 -48.92
CA LEU A 300 -22.94 -26.69 -47.88
C LEU A 300 -21.87 -26.69 -46.76
N SER A 301 -21.22 -27.82 -46.51
CA SER A 301 -20.14 -27.93 -45.51
C SER A 301 -18.90 -27.16 -45.94
N GLU A 302 -18.55 -27.21 -47.23
CA GLU A 302 -17.47 -26.41 -47.82
C GLU A 302 -17.78 -24.91 -47.79
N PHE A 303 -19.07 -24.54 -47.88
CA PHE A 303 -19.49 -23.15 -47.72
C PHE A 303 -19.32 -22.63 -46.29
N ILE A 304 -19.61 -23.44 -45.27
CA ILE A 304 -19.52 -23.00 -43.86
C ILE A 304 -18.05 -22.97 -43.38
N MET A 305 -17.22 -23.91 -43.81
CA MET A 305 -15.79 -23.97 -43.43
C MET A 305 -14.87 -23.16 -44.36
N GLY A 306 -15.37 -22.73 -45.52
CA GLY A 306 -14.58 -22.05 -46.54
C GLY A 306 -14.21 -20.60 -46.18
N LYS A 307 -12.97 -20.21 -46.52
CA LYS A 307 -12.50 -18.81 -46.40
C LYS A 307 -12.80 -18.05 -47.70
N PHE A 308 -14.05 -17.66 -47.87
CA PHE A 308 -14.51 -16.87 -49.02
C PHE A 308 -14.00 -15.43 -48.96
N THR A 309 -13.63 -14.86 -50.10
CA THR A 309 -13.13 -13.48 -50.13
C THR A 309 -14.28 -12.50 -50.00
N PHE A 310 -15.46 -12.82 -50.55
CA PHE A 310 -16.65 -11.97 -50.45
C PHE A 310 -17.11 -11.82 -49.00
N ILE A 311 -17.05 -12.87 -48.16
CA ILE A 311 -17.43 -12.80 -46.73
C ILE A 311 -16.53 -11.80 -46.00
N ASN A 312 -15.23 -11.82 -46.29
CA ASN A 312 -14.29 -10.90 -45.67
C ASN A 312 -14.48 -9.45 -46.13
N LEU A 313 -14.84 -9.24 -47.40
CA LEU A 313 -15.19 -7.92 -47.95
C LEU A 313 -16.51 -7.41 -47.37
N LEU A 314 -17.52 -8.28 -47.25
CA LEU A 314 -18.82 -7.97 -46.65
C LEU A 314 -18.70 -7.67 -45.15
N MET A 315 -17.86 -8.41 -44.43
CA MET A 315 -17.55 -8.13 -43.02
C MET A 315 -16.81 -6.81 -42.83
N GLN A 316 -16.02 -6.35 -43.81
CA GLN A 316 -15.43 -5.02 -43.77
C GLN A 316 -16.44 -3.93 -44.12
N TYR A 317 -17.32 -4.19 -45.08
CA TYR A 317 -18.45 -3.30 -45.38
C TYR A 317 -19.36 -3.11 -44.16
N GLY A 318 -19.72 -4.19 -43.46
CA GLY A 318 -20.49 -4.15 -42.21
C GLY A 318 -19.76 -3.50 -41.02
N ARG A 319 -18.45 -3.26 -41.13
CA ARG A 319 -17.66 -2.46 -40.17
C ARG A 319 -17.66 -0.97 -40.50
N GLY A 320 -18.38 -0.55 -41.53
CA GLY A 320 -18.59 0.85 -41.89
C GLY A 320 -19.30 1.64 -40.78
N ALA A 321 -19.09 2.96 -40.79
CA ALA A 321 -19.61 3.84 -39.74
C ALA A 321 -21.15 3.95 -39.73
N LYS A 322 -21.84 3.65 -40.83
CA LYS A 322 -23.30 3.65 -40.90
C LYS A 322 -23.87 2.36 -40.29
N GLU A 323 -23.31 1.23 -40.70
CA GLU A 323 -23.70 -0.12 -40.32
C GLU A 323 -23.38 -0.40 -38.85
N HIS A 324 -22.22 0.09 -38.36
CA HIS A 324 -21.84 -0.02 -36.96
C HIS A 324 -22.78 0.77 -36.03
N ARG A 325 -23.26 1.95 -36.45
CA ARG A 325 -24.29 2.70 -35.69
C ARG A 325 -25.61 1.94 -35.64
N TYR A 326 -26.07 1.42 -36.77
CA TYR A 326 -27.29 0.60 -36.81
C TYR A 326 -27.18 -0.65 -35.92
N LEU A 327 -26.05 -1.36 -35.98
CA LEU A 327 -25.82 -2.54 -35.16
C LEU A 327 -25.74 -2.21 -33.66
N LYS A 328 -25.13 -1.06 -33.31
CA LYS A 328 -25.05 -0.54 -31.94
C LYS A 328 -26.43 -0.16 -31.40
N ASP A 329 -27.28 0.47 -32.20
CA ASP A 329 -28.62 0.84 -31.77
C ASP A 329 -29.52 -0.39 -31.60
N LEU A 330 -29.38 -1.39 -32.48
CA LEU A 330 -30.15 -2.63 -32.44
C LEU A 330 -29.72 -3.55 -31.29
N LEU A 331 -28.41 -3.80 -31.12
CA LEU A 331 -27.88 -4.68 -30.08
C LEU A 331 -27.69 -3.96 -28.75
N GLY A 332 -27.63 -2.63 -28.75
CA GLY A 332 -27.39 -1.82 -27.56
C GLY A 332 -28.49 -1.97 -26.51
N SER A 333 -29.76 -2.06 -26.91
CA SER A 333 -30.84 -2.26 -25.94
C SER A 333 -30.75 -3.64 -25.26
N VAL A 334 -30.44 -4.69 -26.02
CA VAL A 334 -30.34 -6.07 -25.54
C VAL A 334 -29.11 -6.29 -24.66
N ILE A 335 -27.98 -5.66 -25.01
CA ILE A 335 -26.75 -5.73 -24.21
C ILE A 335 -26.92 -4.96 -22.89
N ASN A 336 -27.65 -3.85 -22.88
CA ASN A 336 -27.89 -3.08 -21.66
C ASN A 336 -28.88 -3.76 -20.71
N GLU A 337 -29.87 -4.50 -21.22
CA GLU A 337 -30.79 -5.29 -20.39
C GLU A 337 -30.09 -6.48 -19.71
N THR A 338 -29.16 -7.15 -20.40
CA THR A 338 -28.40 -8.27 -19.82
C THR A 338 -27.34 -7.85 -18.80
N HIS A 339 -26.98 -6.56 -18.78
CA HIS A 339 -26.01 -5.99 -17.83
C HIS A 339 -26.64 -5.60 -16.46
N PHE A 340 -27.97 -5.77 -16.31
CA PHE A 340 -28.75 -5.47 -15.11
C PHE A 340 -29.32 -6.70 -14.38
N CYS A 341 -28.91 -7.92 -14.74
CA CYS A 341 -29.19 -9.14 -13.96
C CYS A 341 -27.93 -9.68 -13.28
#